data_AF-A0A6N9ZSA5-F1
#
_entry.id   AF-A0A6N9ZSA5-F1
#
_cell.length_a   1.000
_cell.length_b   1.000
_cell.length_c   1.000
_cell.angle_alpha   90.00
_cell.angle_beta   90.00
_cell.angle_gamma   90.00
#
_symmetry.space_group_name_H-M   'P 1'
#
loop_
_entity.id
_entity.type
_entity.pdbx_description
1 polymer ?
#
loop_
_entity_poly.entity_id
_entity_poly.type
_entity_poly.pdbx_seq_one_letter_code
_entity_poly.pdbx_strand_id
1 'polypeptide(L)' 'RRDTQAAKRLLVRLLKKQGLTPKRIITDKLRSYSAAKRDVMPAVEHRSHKGLNNRAENSHVPLRKRERV' A
#
# COMPACT_ATOMS: atom_id res chain seq x y z
N ARG A 1 10.80 -13.72 2.52
CA ARG A 1 10.02 -14.12 1.32
C ARG A 1 9.06 -12.95 1.01
N ARG A 2 9.22 -12.22 -0.11
CA ARG A 2 8.35 -11.07 -0.42
C ARG A 2 7.15 -11.55 -1.24
N ASP A 3 5.96 -11.38 -0.70
CA ASP A 3 4.72 -11.88 -1.30
C ASP A 3 4.06 -10.80 -2.18
N THR A 4 4.32 -10.86 -3.48
CA THR A 4 3.67 -10.00 -4.48
C THR A 4 2.18 -10.31 -4.62
N GLN A 5 1.76 -11.57 -4.39
CA GLN A 5 0.36 -11.96 -4.51
C GLN A 5 -0.49 -11.32 -3.40
N ALA A 6 0.02 -11.33 -2.16
CA ALA A 6 -0.62 -10.63 -1.05
C ALA A 6 -0.73 -9.11 -1.33
N ALA A 7 0.34 -8.48 -1.82
CA ALA A 7 0.31 -7.06 -2.19
C ALA A 7 -0.71 -6.76 -3.29
N LYS A 8 -0.79 -7.62 -4.32
CA LYS A 8 -1.77 -7.49 -5.41
C LYS A 8 -3.20 -7.60 -4.90
N ARG A 9 -3.50 -8.61 -4.07
CA ARG A 9 -4.82 -8.78 -3.44
C ARG A 9 -5.22 -7.57 -2.60
N LEU A 10 -4.28 -7.03 -1.83
CA LEU A 10 -4.51 -5.83 -1.02
C LEU A 10 -4.86 -4.62 -1.91
N LEU A 11 -4.05 -4.35 -2.94
CA LEU A 11 -4.28 -3.21 -3.84
C LEU A 11 -5.64 -3.30 -4.55
N VAL A 12 -6.01 -4.47 -5.07
CA VAL A 12 -7.31 -4.69 -5.71
C VAL A 12 -8.46 -4.43 -4.73
N ARG A 13 -8.35 -4.94 -3.49
CA ARG A 13 -9.38 -4.75 -2.46
C ARG A 13 -9.53 -3.27 -2.10
N LEU A 14 -8.42 -2.54 -1.98
CA LEU A 14 -8.44 -1.11 -1.67
C LEU A 14 -9.07 -0.28 -2.79
N LEU A 15 -8.72 -0.54 -4.05
CA LEU A 15 -9.32 0.15 -5.20
C LEU A 15 -10.83 -0.07 -5.25
N LYS A 16 -11.30 -1.32 -5.08
CA LYS A 16 -12.73 -1.63 -5.03
C LYS A 16 -13.45 -0.91 -3.89
N LYS A 17 -12.84 -0.87 -2.70
CA LYS A 17 -13.44 -0.22 -1.53
C LYS A 17 -13.52 1.29 -1.67
N GLN A 18 -12.49 1.92 -2.25
CA GLN A 18 -12.44 3.37 -2.38
C GLN A 18 -13.24 3.87 -3.58
N GLY A 19 -13.47 3.04 -4.61
CA GLY A 19 -14.25 3.40 -5.79
C GLY A 19 -13.64 4.53 -6.64
N LEU A 20 -12.37 4.86 -6.40
CA LEU A 20 -11.67 5.98 -6.99
C LEU A 20 -10.36 5.54 -7.63
N THR A 21 -10.04 6.11 -8.79
CA THR A 21 -8.75 5.91 -9.45
C THR A 21 -7.72 6.86 -8.83
N PRO A 22 -6.70 6.36 -8.12
CA PRO A 22 -5.70 7.21 -7.51
C PRO A 22 -4.79 7.85 -8.57
N LYS A 23 -4.45 9.13 -8.38
CA LYS A 23 -3.43 9.81 -9.20
C LYS A 23 -2.01 9.33 -8.87
N ARG A 24 -1.77 8.98 -7.60
CA ARG A 24 -0.51 8.40 -7.12
C ARG A 24 -0.76 7.45 -5.97
N ILE A 25 0.15 6.49 -5.77
CA ILE A 25 0.21 5.66 -4.58
C ILE A 25 1.51 5.88 -3.82
N ILE A 26 1.42 5.77 -2.50
CA ILE A 26 2.56 5.90 -1.60
C ILE A 26 2.59 4.64 -0.74
N THR A 27 3.70 3.90 -0.81
CA THR A 27 3.92 2.69 -0.01
C THR A 27 5.32 2.71 0.60
N ASP A 28 5.62 1.72 1.43
CA ASP A 28 6.99 1.41 1.82
C ASP A 28 7.86 1.01 0.60
N LYS A 29 9.15 0.79 0.84
CA LYS A 29 10.16 0.44 -0.18
C LYS A 29 10.17 -1.05 -0.56
N LEU A 30 9.17 -1.84 -0.17
CA LEU A 30 9.15 -3.26 -0.50
C LEU A 30 8.90 -3.48 -2.01
N ARG A 31 9.75 -4.31 -2.63
CA ARG A 31 9.65 -4.63 -4.06
C ARG A 31 8.31 -5.28 -4.45
N SER A 32 7.65 -5.96 -3.52
CA SER A 32 6.32 -6.58 -3.73
C SER A 32 5.26 -5.56 -4.16
N TYR A 33 5.27 -4.35 -3.60
CA TYR A 33 4.33 -3.30 -4.00
C TYR A 33 4.63 -2.77 -5.39
N SER A 34 5.90 -2.54 -5.74
CA SER A 34 6.26 -2.09 -7.09
C SER A 34 5.89 -3.13 -8.16
N ALA A 35 6.05 -4.42 -7.85
CA ALA A 35 5.65 -5.51 -8.74
C ALA A 35 4.12 -5.59 -8.86
N ALA A 36 3.40 -5.59 -7.74
CA ALA A 36 1.93 -5.64 -7.74
C ALA A 36 1.30 -4.42 -8.43
N LYS A 37 1.89 -3.23 -8.26
CA LYS A 37 1.47 -2.00 -8.93
C LYS A 37 1.55 -2.13 -10.45
N ARG A 38 2.61 -2.72 -10.99
CA ARG A 38 2.78 -2.88 -12.45
C ARG A 38 1.62 -3.66 -13.06
N ASP A 39 1.11 -4.65 -12.34
CA ASP A 39 -0.05 -5.45 -12.78
C ASP A 39 -1.38 -4.72 -12.60
N VAL A 40 -1.59 -4.07 -11.45
CA VAL A 40 -2.92 -3.56 -11.06
C VAL A 40 -3.18 -2.15 -11.57
N MET A 41 -2.15 -1.30 -11.60
CA MET A 41 -2.30 0.12 -11.93
C MET A 41 -1.01 0.67 -12.60
N PRO A 42 -0.65 0.19 -13.80
CA PRO A 42 0.62 0.54 -14.45
C PRO A 42 0.79 2.05 -14.69
N ALA A 43 -0.30 2.78 -14.96
CA ALA A 43 -0.26 4.21 -15.24
C ALA A 43 -0.15 5.11 -13.99
N VAL A 44 -0.35 4.59 -12.79
CA VAL A 44 -0.39 5.40 -11.56
C VAL A 44 1.03 5.72 -11.09
N GLU A 45 1.30 6.94 -10.64
CA GLU A 45 2.62 7.28 -10.08
C GLU A 45 2.87 6.52 -8.76
N HIS A 46 4.05 5.93 -8.57
CA HIS A 46 4.41 5.26 -7.32
C HIS A 46 5.57 5.98 -6.64
N ARG A 47 5.36 6.44 -5.40
CA ARG A 47 6.40 7.05 -4.56
C ARG A 47 6.67 6.19 -3.33
N SER A 48 7.94 6.03 -2.98
CA SER A 48 8.39 5.24 -1.83
C SER A 48 9.55 5.88 -1.06
N HIS A 49 9.75 7.19 -1.24
CA HIS A 49 10.78 7.93 -0.49
C HIS A 49 10.49 7.91 1.01
N LYS A 50 11.55 8.06 1.81
CA LYS A 50 11.48 7.98 3.28
C LYS A 50 10.46 9.00 3.81
N GLY A 51 9.58 8.55 4.71
CA GLY A 51 8.62 9.41 5.41
C GLY A 51 7.31 9.69 4.67
N LEU A 52 7.18 9.31 3.39
CA LEU A 52 5.95 9.58 2.64
C LEU A 52 4.76 8.74 3.13
N ASN A 53 5.01 7.53 3.62
CA ASN A 53 4.00 6.61 4.11
C ASN A 53 3.63 6.84 5.59
N ASN A 54 4.17 7.87 6.26
CA ASN A 54 3.94 8.15 7.68
C ASN A 54 2.45 8.23 8.04
N ARG A 55 1.61 8.79 7.18
CA ARG A 55 0.15 8.84 7.41
C ARG A 55 -0.46 7.44 7.54
N ALA A 56 -0.07 6.53 6.65
CA ALA A 56 -0.53 5.15 6.69
C ALA A 56 0.03 4.45 7.95
N GLU A 57 1.32 4.62 8.25
CA GLU A 57 1.94 4.03 9.44
C GLU A 57 1.28 4.51 10.75
N ASN A 58 1.00 5.81 10.87
CA ASN A 58 0.35 6.41 12.02
C ASN A 58 -1.09 5.92 12.19
N SER A 59 -1.80 5.64 11.09
CA SER A 59 -3.16 5.09 11.14
C SER A 59 -3.22 3.71 11.82
N HIS A 60 -2.09 2.99 11.87
CA HIS A 60 -1.99 1.71 12.57
C HIS A 60 -1.72 1.83 14.07
N VAL A 61 -1.39 3.01 14.61
CA VAL A 61 -1.07 3.17 16.04
C VAL A 61 -2.20 2.68 16.96
N PRO A 62 -3.48 3.02 16.72
CA PRO A 62 -4.58 2.52 17.55
C PRO A 62 -4.70 0.99 17.52
N LEU A 63 -4.54 0.38 16.34
CA LEU A 63 -4.58 -1.07 16.18
C LEU A 63 -3.41 -1.74 16.91
N ARG A 64 -2.18 -1.26 16.69
CA ARG A 64 -0.97 -1.77 17.35
C ARG A 64 -1.04 -1.66 18.87
N LYS A 65 -1.69 -0.62 19.41
CA LYS A 65 -1.92 -0.49 20.86
C LYS A 65 -2.85 -1.59 21.37
N ARG A 66 -3.94 -1.89 20.66
CA ARG A 66 -4.88 -2.96 21.04
C ARG A 66 -4.25 -4.35 20.98
N GLU A 67 -3.38 -4.61 20.01
CA GLU A 67 -2.70 -5.91 19.87
C GLU A 67 -1.59 -6.15 20.90
N ARG A 68 -1.18 -5.11 21.64
CA ARG A 68 -0.12 -5.18 22.65
C ARG A 68 -0.66 -5.27 24.09
N VAL A 69 -1.97 -5.08 24.28
CA VAL A 69 -2.67 -5.28 25.56
C VAL A 69 -3.22 -6.70 25.57
#